data_AF-A0A9X5EFU8-F1
#
_entry.id   AF-A0A9X5EFU8-F1
#
_cell.length_a   1.000
_cell.length_b   1.000
_cell.length_c   1.000
_cell.angle_alpha   90.00
_cell.angle_beta   90.00
_cell.angle_gamma   90.00
#
_symmetry.space_group_name_H-M   'P 1'
#
loop_
_entity.id
_entity.type
_entity.pdbx_description
1 polymer ?
#
loop_
_entity_poly.entity_id
_entity_poly.type
_entity_poly.pdbx_seq_one_letter_code
_entity_poly.pdbx_strand_id
1 'polypeptide(L)'
;MHWHLEALGLPAHADLVAVRRAYAAALRGIDQAADPAGFARLREAYEAARAWCEQAGAAEETAPAEVPASVEEGSADDGATPEQPEAQPLVDPTVTLAWRFAADVGARRIEAVPQLLEEALVYLRTQYIDAPGRFEEYLIDLLGLQRIGHRAAVFAAAEEQFHWREVGHLASLGQRGRWIELVLAQREEWLALPEDRRRAWIEMFTQAESSLDPSLLRRWPEMQRLNERFPAWVSLHVSADTLQAWQTAFDAQPASMQDTYRRMAPPASLYWPQRPAPVRRRWRERLTMWPVAGFFLFLLGNSAHYLLNAERIAPTTAWTPHDTAEQCAALYLRMDRPDAFAGLDDEEIAALKARGANCASEGHWHPPKRGSN
;
A
#
# COMPACT_ATOMS: atom_id res chain seq x y z
N MET A 1 37.50 -22.16 -10.07
CA MET A 1 37.33 -21.21 -8.95
C MET A 1 36.13 -20.33 -9.28
N HIS A 2 35.14 -20.29 -8.41
CA HIS A 2 33.85 -19.64 -8.65
C HIS A 2 33.88 -18.25 -8.00
N TRP A 3 34.26 -17.22 -8.77
CA TRP A 3 34.43 -15.85 -8.27
C TRP A 3 33.19 -15.32 -7.52
N HIS A 4 32.00 -15.77 -7.90
CA HIS A 4 30.72 -15.41 -7.29
C HIS A 4 30.51 -16.03 -5.89
N LEU A 5 31.03 -17.24 -5.63
CA LEU A 5 31.02 -17.85 -4.29
C LEU A 5 32.04 -17.15 -3.39
N GLU A 6 33.22 -16.83 -3.92
CA GLU A 6 34.24 -16.07 -3.18
C GLU A 6 33.76 -14.66 -2.81
N ALA A 7 33.06 -13.98 -3.73
CA ALA A 7 32.45 -12.67 -3.48
C ALA A 7 31.38 -12.70 -2.37
N LEU A 8 30.74 -13.86 -2.16
CA LEU A 8 29.78 -14.10 -1.07
C LEU A 8 30.42 -14.75 0.17
N GLY A 9 31.72 -15.05 0.15
CA GLY A 9 32.44 -15.72 1.24
C GLY A 9 32.02 -17.18 1.45
N LEU A 10 31.56 -17.86 0.41
CA LEU A 10 31.01 -19.21 0.47
C LEU A 10 31.98 -20.28 -0.06
N PRO A 11 31.96 -21.50 0.50
CA PRO A 11 32.75 -22.60 -0.01
C PRO A 11 32.18 -23.15 -1.32
N ALA A 12 33.00 -23.86 -2.11
CA ALA A 12 32.64 -24.40 -3.43
C ALA A 12 31.56 -25.51 -3.42
N HIS A 13 31.03 -25.88 -2.25
CA HIS A 13 29.93 -26.84 -2.07
C HIS A 13 28.70 -26.19 -1.42
N ALA A 14 28.61 -24.86 -1.43
CA ALA A 14 27.47 -24.14 -0.87
C ALA A 14 26.18 -24.45 -1.63
N ASP A 15 25.13 -24.80 -0.90
CA ASP A 15 23.80 -25.04 -1.45
C ASP A 15 23.03 -23.73 -1.64
N LEU A 16 21.89 -23.80 -2.34
CA LEU A 16 21.05 -22.64 -2.63
C LEU A 16 20.61 -21.91 -1.33
N VAL A 17 20.44 -22.64 -0.24
CA VAL A 17 20.06 -22.08 1.07
C VAL A 17 21.21 -21.28 1.68
N ALA A 18 22.44 -21.78 1.62
CA ALA A 18 23.64 -21.07 2.05
C ALA A 18 23.88 -19.81 1.22
N VAL A 19 23.70 -19.87 -0.11
CA VAL A 19 23.78 -18.71 -1.01
C VAL A 19 22.77 -17.61 -0.61
N ARG A 20 21.51 -18.00 -0.32
CA ARG A 20 20.47 -17.06 0.13
C ARG A 20 20.81 -16.43 1.49
N ARG A 21 21.31 -17.23 2.43
CA ARG A 21 21.66 -16.75 3.78
C ARG A 21 22.84 -15.78 3.74
N ALA A 22 23.85 -16.06 2.92
CA ALA A 22 25.01 -15.19 2.72
C ALA A 22 24.63 -13.86 2.07
N TYR A 23 23.77 -13.89 1.05
CA TYR A 23 23.25 -12.67 0.42
C TYR A 23 22.46 -11.81 1.42
N ALA A 24 21.58 -12.40 2.23
CA ALA A 24 20.83 -11.67 3.25
C ALA A 24 21.70 -11.13 4.40
N ALA A 25 22.84 -11.75 4.68
CA ALA A 25 23.83 -11.23 5.62
C ALA A 25 24.62 -10.07 5.01
N ALA A 26 25.05 -10.19 3.76
CA ALA A 26 25.77 -9.14 3.04
C ALA A 26 24.88 -7.91 2.76
N LEU A 27 23.61 -8.12 2.43
CA LEU A 27 22.64 -7.05 2.16
C LEU A 27 22.39 -6.16 3.39
N ARG A 28 22.44 -6.72 4.60
CA ARG A 28 22.32 -5.94 5.85
C ARG A 28 23.50 -5.01 6.10
N GLY A 29 24.64 -5.23 5.44
CA GLY A 29 25.82 -4.39 5.53
C GLY A 29 25.94 -3.33 4.42
N ILE A 30 25.07 -3.36 3.39
CA ILE A 30 25.13 -2.42 2.26
C ILE A 30 23.99 -1.41 2.36
N ASP A 31 24.35 -0.13 2.47
CA ASP A 31 23.43 0.97 2.26
C ASP A 31 23.24 1.20 0.75
N GLN A 32 22.10 0.77 0.22
CA GLN A 32 21.77 0.81 -1.21
C GLN A 32 21.71 2.24 -1.77
N ALA A 33 21.43 3.24 -0.92
CA ALA A 33 21.37 4.64 -1.33
C ALA A 33 22.77 5.29 -1.33
N ALA A 34 23.71 4.79 -0.53
CA ALA A 34 25.06 5.30 -0.43
C ALA A 34 26.05 4.58 -1.38
N ASP A 35 25.85 3.29 -1.66
CA ASP A 35 26.71 2.50 -2.55
C ASP A 35 25.90 1.66 -3.57
N PRO A 36 25.34 2.30 -4.62
CA PRO A 36 24.60 1.59 -5.65
C PRO A 36 25.49 0.64 -6.46
N ALA A 37 26.79 0.93 -6.58
CA ALA A 37 27.74 0.09 -7.32
C ALA A 37 28.10 -1.18 -6.52
N GLY A 38 28.25 -1.07 -5.21
CA GLY A 38 28.43 -2.21 -4.30
C GLY A 38 27.21 -3.11 -4.25
N PHE A 39 26.01 -2.53 -4.23
CA PHE A 39 24.77 -3.29 -4.33
C PHE A 39 24.66 -4.04 -5.67
N ALA A 40 24.99 -3.39 -6.79
CA ALA A 40 24.99 -4.03 -8.11
C ALA A 40 25.97 -5.22 -8.18
N ARG A 41 27.20 -5.07 -7.67
CA ARG A 41 28.18 -6.16 -7.62
C ARG A 41 27.74 -7.32 -6.72
N LEU A 42 27.15 -7.02 -5.55
CA LEU A 42 26.63 -8.05 -4.66
C LEU A 42 25.49 -8.83 -5.32
N ARG A 43 24.61 -8.13 -6.02
CA ARG A 43 23.50 -8.72 -6.76
C ARG A 43 23.99 -9.61 -7.91
N GLU A 44 24.97 -9.14 -8.68
CA GLU A 44 25.58 -9.92 -9.77
C GLU A 44 26.24 -11.21 -9.24
N ALA A 45 26.96 -11.12 -8.12
CA ALA A 45 27.57 -12.28 -7.47
C ALA A 45 26.49 -13.28 -6.97
N TYR A 46 25.38 -12.80 -6.42
CA TYR A 46 24.27 -13.63 -5.99
C TYR A 46 23.57 -14.33 -7.16
N GLU A 47 23.27 -13.60 -8.24
CA GLU A 47 22.61 -14.16 -9.42
C GLU A 47 23.49 -15.21 -10.11
N ALA A 48 24.80 -14.95 -10.21
CA ALA A 48 25.78 -15.92 -10.72
C ALA A 48 25.90 -17.17 -9.83
N ALA A 49 25.91 -17.00 -8.50
CA ALA A 49 25.94 -18.12 -7.55
C ALA A 49 24.66 -18.97 -7.59
N ARG A 50 23.50 -18.33 -7.76
CA ARG A 50 22.22 -19.02 -7.91
C ARG A 50 22.17 -19.87 -9.17
N ALA A 51 22.54 -19.28 -10.32
CA ALA A 51 22.55 -19.97 -11.59
C ALA A 51 23.50 -21.18 -11.57
N TRP A 52 24.64 -21.07 -10.88
CA TRP A 52 25.57 -22.17 -10.69
C TRP A 52 24.97 -23.30 -9.83
N CYS A 53 24.30 -22.99 -8.71
CA CYS A 53 23.62 -24.00 -7.88
C CYS A 53 22.47 -24.69 -8.62
N GLU A 54 21.72 -23.97 -9.44
CA GLU A 54 20.62 -24.52 -10.26
C GLU A 54 21.16 -25.48 -11.35
N GLN A 55 22.32 -25.15 -11.96
CA GLN A 55 23.00 -26.04 -12.91
C GLN A 55 23.64 -27.26 -12.23
N ALA A 56 24.21 -27.09 -11.03
CA ALA A 56 24.79 -28.18 -10.25
C ALA A 56 23.71 -29.18 -9.76
N GLY A 57 22.54 -28.68 -9.34
CA GLY A 57 21.39 -29.53 -8.98
C GLY A 57 20.79 -30.27 -10.18
N ALA A 58 20.74 -29.63 -11.35
CA ALA A 58 20.31 -30.29 -12.59
C ALA A 58 21.30 -31.38 -13.06
N ALA A 59 22.60 -31.21 -12.79
CA ALA A 59 23.62 -32.21 -13.11
C ALA A 59 23.59 -33.42 -12.13
N GLU A 60 23.24 -33.21 -10.86
CA GLU A 60 23.08 -34.31 -9.87
C GLU A 60 21.81 -35.14 -10.08
N GLU A 61 20.74 -34.55 -10.62
CA GLU A 61 19.51 -35.28 -10.98
C GLU A 61 19.57 -35.97 -12.35
N THR A 62 20.69 -35.78 -13.06
CA THR A 62 21.03 -36.48 -14.31
C THR A 62 22.28 -37.33 -14.12
N ALA A 63 22.32 -38.17 -13.08
CA ALA A 63 23.23 -39.30 -13.02
C ALA A 63 22.58 -40.48 -13.78
N PRO A 64 23.02 -40.80 -15.02
CA PRO A 64 22.52 -41.96 -15.72
C PRO A 64 23.11 -43.21 -15.07
N ALA A 65 22.24 -44.15 -14.71
CA ALA A 65 22.64 -45.51 -14.40
C ALA A 65 23.42 -46.07 -15.60
N GLU A 66 24.70 -46.32 -15.36
CA GLU A 66 25.64 -46.95 -16.27
C GLU A 66 25.24 -48.43 -16.47
N VAL A 67 24.86 -48.80 -17.69
CA VAL A 67 24.93 -50.18 -18.20
C VAL A 67 25.41 -50.11 -19.66
N PRO A 68 26.42 -50.90 -20.08
CA PRO A 68 27.34 -50.47 -21.13
C PRO A 68 27.00 -50.96 -22.55
N ALA A 69 27.55 -50.19 -23.49
CA ALA A 69 28.13 -50.58 -24.78
C ALA A 69 27.23 -51.18 -25.88
N SER A 70 27.05 -50.40 -26.95
CA SER A 70 27.39 -50.85 -28.30
C SER A 70 27.89 -49.65 -29.12
N VAL A 71 29.10 -49.81 -29.62
CA VAL A 71 29.87 -48.87 -30.44
C VAL A 71 29.38 -48.99 -31.88
N GLU A 72 29.23 -47.87 -32.58
CA GLU A 72 29.66 -47.78 -33.99
C GLU A 72 29.95 -46.33 -34.37
N GLU A 73 31.17 -46.14 -34.88
CA GLU A 73 31.83 -44.90 -35.25
C GLU A 73 31.25 -44.28 -36.52
N GLY A 74 31.32 -42.96 -36.62
CA GLY A 74 31.08 -42.21 -37.85
C GLY A 74 31.57 -40.77 -37.73
N SER A 75 32.78 -40.54 -38.21
CA SER A 75 33.65 -39.36 -38.09
C SER A 75 33.19 -38.06 -38.76
N ALA A 76 33.92 -37.00 -38.36
CA ALA A 76 34.25 -35.73 -39.04
C ALA A 76 33.24 -34.58 -38.87
N ASP A 77 33.52 -33.62 -37.98
CA ASP A 77 34.38 -32.44 -38.18
C ASP A 77 33.72 -31.37 -39.07
N ASP A 78 33.11 -30.37 -38.44
CA ASP A 78 33.33 -28.98 -38.84
C ASP A 78 32.91 -28.01 -37.72
N GLY A 79 33.67 -26.93 -37.58
CA GLY A 79 33.59 -26.00 -36.46
C GLY A 79 32.24 -25.30 -36.31
N ALA A 80 31.53 -25.60 -35.22
CA ALA A 80 30.46 -24.76 -34.72
C ALA A 80 30.96 -24.02 -33.48
N THR A 81 31.14 -22.71 -33.65
CA THR A 81 31.14 -21.71 -32.57
C THR A 81 30.08 -22.09 -31.53
N PRO A 82 30.37 -22.12 -30.21
CA PRO A 82 29.34 -22.35 -29.22
C PRO A 82 28.31 -21.23 -29.37
N GLU A 83 27.14 -21.58 -29.90
CA GLU A 83 25.94 -20.76 -29.85
C GLU A 83 25.74 -20.37 -28.39
N GLN A 84 26.06 -19.12 -28.07
CA GLN A 84 25.51 -18.49 -26.87
C GLN A 84 24.00 -18.69 -26.93
N PRO A 85 23.37 -19.24 -25.89
CA PRO A 85 21.92 -19.32 -25.83
C PRO A 85 21.39 -17.93 -26.12
N GLU A 86 20.63 -17.78 -27.21
CA GLU A 86 19.92 -16.56 -27.52
C GLU A 86 19.24 -16.09 -26.24
N ALA A 87 19.62 -14.90 -25.76
CA ALA A 87 19.05 -14.31 -24.58
C ALA A 87 17.55 -14.16 -24.80
N GLN A 88 16.78 -15.14 -24.31
CA GLN A 88 15.33 -15.06 -24.27
C GLN A 88 15.00 -13.72 -23.60
N PRO A 89 14.12 -12.90 -24.19
CA PRO A 89 13.77 -11.63 -23.57
C PRO A 89 13.30 -11.95 -22.14
N LEU A 90 14.02 -11.41 -21.16
CA LEU A 90 13.75 -11.62 -19.75
C LEU A 90 12.44 -10.90 -19.41
N VAL A 91 11.30 -11.49 -19.78
CA VAL A 91 9.98 -10.99 -19.42
C VAL A 91 9.84 -11.18 -17.92
N ASP A 92 9.56 -10.09 -17.19
CA ASP A 92 9.38 -10.16 -15.74
C ASP A 92 8.29 -11.20 -15.41
N PRO A 93 8.60 -12.30 -14.69
CA PRO A 93 7.62 -13.34 -14.40
C PRO A 93 6.40 -12.80 -13.65
N THR A 94 6.55 -11.68 -12.92
CA THR A 94 5.45 -11.02 -12.21
C THR A 94 4.46 -10.34 -13.15
N VAL A 95 4.93 -9.77 -14.28
CA VAL A 95 4.01 -9.16 -15.26
C VAL A 95 3.20 -10.24 -15.97
N THR A 96 3.85 -11.36 -16.34
CA THR A 96 3.17 -12.51 -16.94
C THR A 96 2.11 -13.08 -16.00
N LEU A 97 2.42 -13.20 -14.71
CA LEU A 97 1.45 -13.66 -13.72
C LEU A 97 0.29 -12.67 -13.54
N ALA A 98 0.54 -11.36 -13.52
CA ALA A 98 -0.51 -10.35 -13.42
C ALA A 98 -1.50 -10.43 -14.60
N TRP A 99 -0.99 -10.59 -15.83
CA TRP A 99 -1.84 -10.80 -17.01
C TRP A 99 -2.66 -12.09 -16.94
N ARG A 100 -2.03 -13.19 -16.51
CA ARG A 100 -2.74 -14.46 -16.33
C ARG A 100 -3.83 -14.34 -15.26
N PHE A 101 -3.52 -13.74 -14.12
CA PHE A 101 -4.49 -13.47 -13.06
C PHE A 101 -5.68 -12.65 -13.60
N ALA A 102 -5.43 -11.59 -14.39
CA ALA A 102 -6.50 -10.79 -14.99
C ALA A 102 -7.41 -11.61 -15.92
N ALA A 103 -6.83 -12.50 -16.73
CA ALA A 103 -7.58 -13.41 -17.59
C ALA A 103 -8.42 -14.42 -16.77
N ASP A 104 -7.82 -15.01 -15.73
CA ASP A 104 -8.49 -15.98 -14.86
C ASP A 104 -9.66 -15.33 -14.09
N VAL A 105 -9.48 -14.12 -13.56
CA VAL A 105 -10.54 -13.33 -12.91
C VAL A 105 -11.71 -13.09 -13.89
N GLY A 106 -11.42 -12.67 -15.12
CA GLY A 106 -12.45 -12.42 -16.13
C GLY A 106 -13.26 -13.66 -16.53
N ALA A 107 -12.67 -14.85 -16.46
CA ALA A 107 -13.32 -16.11 -16.81
C ALA A 107 -14.08 -16.78 -15.66
N ARG A 108 -13.90 -16.30 -14.42
CA ARG A 108 -14.45 -16.92 -13.19
C ARG A 108 -15.57 -16.08 -12.60
N ARG A 109 -16.33 -16.68 -11.68
CA ARG A 109 -17.35 -15.96 -10.90
C ARG A 109 -16.69 -15.05 -9.88
N ILE A 110 -17.39 -13.96 -9.52
CA ILE A 110 -16.90 -12.94 -8.59
C ILE A 110 -16.47 -13.51 -7.23
N GLU A 111 -17.11 -14.57 -6.75
CA GLU A 111 -16.79 -15.18 -5.45
C GLU A 111 -15.43 -15.89 -5.43
N ALA A 112 -14.87 -16.22 -6.60
CA ALA A 112 -13.57 -16.89 -6.70
C ALA A 112 -12.38 -15.91 -6.61
N VAL A 113 -12.63 -14.60 -6.74
CA VAL A 113 -11.57 -13.59 -6.83
C VAL A 113 -10.60 -13.59 -5.64
N PRO A 114 -11.06 -13.65 -4.37
CA PRO A 114 -10.14 -13.68 -3.23
C PRO A 114 -9.21 -14.90 -3.25
N GLN A 115 -9.75 -16.08 -3.58
CA GLN A 115 -8.98 -17.31 -3.65
C GLN A 115 -7.93 -17.27 -4.76
N LEU A 116 -8.29 -16.78 -5.96
CA LEU A 116 -7.35 -16.63 -7.07
C LEU A 116 -6.18 -15.71 -6.71
N LEU A 117 -6.46 -14.62 -5.98
CA LEU A 117 -5.42 -13.68 -5.55
C LEU A 117 -4.49 -14.32 -4.52
N GLU A 118 -5.05 -15.04 -3.55
CA GLU A 118 -4.28 -15.77 -2.55
C GLU A 118 -3.36 -16.82 -3.20
N GLU A 119 -3.89 -17.62 -4.13
CA GLU A 119 -3.11 -18.61 -4.89
C GLU A 119 -1.96 -17.97 -5.66
N ALA A 120 -2.19 -16.83 -6.32
CA ALA A 120 -1.16 -16.08 -7.01
C ALA A 120 -0.06 -15.57 -6.04
N LEU A 121 -0.44 -15.03 -4.88
CA LEU A 121 0.51 -14.54 -3.88
C LEU A 121 1.31 -15.68 -3.23
N VAL A 122 0.69 -16.82 -2.95
CA VAL A 122 1.38 -18.02 -2.46
C VAL A 122 2.42 -18.47 -3.49
N TYR A 123 2.02 -18.56 -4.77
CA TYR A 123 2.96 -18.90 -5.85
C TYR A 123 4.16 -17.93 -5.88
N LEU A 124 3.91 -16.62 -5.82
CA LEU A 124 4.98 -15.61 -5.82
C LEU A 124 5.92 -15.73 -4.62
N ARG A 125 5.37 -15.87 -3.41
CA ARG A 125 6.15 -15.98 -2.17
C ARG A 125 7.07 -17.21 -2.16
N THR A 126 6.70 -18.29 -2.86
CA THR A 126 7.54 -19.48 -2.97
C THR A 126 8.69 -19.33 -3.98
N GLN A 127 8.51 -18.51 -5.01
CA GLN A 127 9.44 -18.42 -6.14
C GLN A 127 10.38 -17.19 -6.09
N TYR A 128 9.91 -16.04 -5.59
CA TYR A 128 10.62 -14.76 -5.72
C TYR A 128 10.41 -13.85 -4.50
N ILE A 129 11.49 -13.32 -3.93
CA ILE A 129 11.45 -12.55 -2.66
C ILE A 129 10.73 -11.20 -2.82
N ASP A 130 11.01 -10.44 -3.88
CA ASP A 130 10.42 -9.09 -4.11
C ASP A 130 9.20 -9.11 -5.04
N ALA A 131 8.76 -10.29 -5.49
CA ALA A 131 7.69 -10.38 -6.47
C ALA A 131 6.30 -9.96 -5.99
N PRO A 132 5.91 -10.16 -4.71
CA PRO A 132 4.61 -9.69 -4.24
C PRO A 132 4.42 -8.18 -4.41
N GLY A 133 5.45 -7.36 -4.11
CA GLY A 133 5.39 -5.90 -4.29
C GLY A 133 5.32 -5.48 -5.77
N ARG A 134 6.11 -6.11 -6.65
CA ARG A 134 6.00 -5.84 -8.10
C ARG A 134 4.63 -6.26 -8.66
N PHE A 135 4.11 -7.40 -8.22
CA PHE A 135 2.78 -7.85 -8.60
C PHE A 135 1.69 -6.89 -8.10
N GLU A 136 1.83 -6.35 -6.89
CA GLU A 136 0.94 -5.31 -6.36
C GLU A 136 0.87 -4.10 -7.30
N GLU A 137 2.03 -3.56 -7.72
CA GLU A 137 2.08 -2.44 -8.66
C GLU A 137 1.35 -2.74 -9.98
N TYR A 138 1.60 -3.90 -10.57
CA TYR A 138 0.92 -4.32 -11.80
C TYR A 138 -0.58 -4.53 -11.60
N LEU A 139 -0.99 -5.06 -10.45
CA LEU A 139 -2.41 -5.22 -10.12
C LEU A 139 -3.12 -3.86 -10.02
N ILE A 140 -2.47 -2.87 -9.39
CA ILE A 140 -3.00 -1.51 -9.30
C ILE A 140 -3.11 -0.88 -10.68
N ASP A 141 -2.12 -1.08 -11.56
CA ASP A 141 -2.19 -0.61 -12.94
C ASP A 141 -3.33 -1.26 -13.72
N LEU A 142 -3.54 -2.57 -13.56
CA LEU A 142 -4.66 -3.29 -14.18
C LEU A 142 -6.01 -2.75 -13.71
N LEU A 143 -6.14 -2.43 -12.42
CA LEU A 143 -7.34 -1.82 -11.85
C LEU A 143 -7.56 -0.40 -12.37
N GLY A 144 -6.54 0.45 -12.30
CA GLY A 144 -6.61 1.86 -12.71
C GLY A 144 -6.83 2.04 -14.21
N LEU A 145 -6.23 1.18 -15.03
CA LEU A 145 -6.45 1.14 -16.49
C LEU A 145 -7.68 0.32 -16.89
N GLN A 146 -8.41 -0.24 -15.93
CA GLN A 146 -9.63 -1.03 -16.13
C GLN A 146 -9.44 -2.26 -17.04
N ARG A 147 -8.25 -2.86 -17.03
CA ARG A 147 -7.88 -4.04 -17.85
C ARG A 147 -8.14 -5.38 -17.17
N ILE A 148 -8.91 -5.38 -16.09
CA ILE A 148 -9.28 -6.57 -15.33
C ILE A 148 -10.79 -6.57 -15.07
N GLY A 149 -11.39 -7.76 -15.09
CA GLY A 149 -12.79 -7.96 -14.70
C GLY A 149 -12.99 -7.87 -13.20
N HIS A 150 -14.25 -7.82 -12.75
CA HIS A 150 -14.61 -7.82 -11.32
C HIS A 150 -13.82 -6.81 -10.47
N ARG A 151 -13.50 -5.63 -11.02
CA ARG A 151 -12.54 -4.65 -10.46
C ARG A 151 -12.80 -4.31 -9.00
N ALA A 152 -14.06 -4.09 -8.62
CA ALA A 152 -14.43 -3.82 -7.23
C ALA A 152 -14.13 -4.99 -6.26
N ALA A 153 -14.33 -6.24 -6.69
CA ALA A 153 -14.00 -7.42 -5.88
C ALA A 153 -12.49 -7.65 -5.81
N VAL A 154 -11.77 -7.43 -6.91
CA VAL A 154 -10.31 -7.48 -6.94
C VAL A 154 -9.72 -6.42 -6.01
N PHE A 155 -10.23 -5.18 -6.06
CA PHE A 155 -9.80 -4.10 -5.17
C PHE A 155 -10.03 -4.44 -3.70
N ALA A 156 -11.21 -4.98 -3.35
CA ALA A 156 -11.51 -5.38 -1.98
C ALA A 156 -10.59 -6.51 -1.48
N ALA A 157 -10.34 -7.53 -2.31
CA ALA A 157 -9.40 -8.60 -1.96
C ALA A 157 -7.96 -8.10 -1.83
N ALA A 158 -7.53 -7.19 -2.72
CA ALA A 158 -6.20 -6.60 -2.70
C ALA A 158 -5.97 -5.74 -1.46
N GLU A 159 -6.95 -4.92 -1.06
CA GLU A 159 -6.89 -4.11 0.16
C GLU A 159 -6.55 -4.96 1.40
N GLU A 160 -7.17 -6.13 1.51
CA GLU A 160 -6.94 -7.06 2.61
C GLU A 160 -5.55 -7.73 2.53
N GLN A 161 -5.16 -8.21 1.35
CA GLN A 161 -3.93 -8.99 1.14
C GLN A 161 -2.65 -8.15 1.15
N PHE A 162 -2.71 -6.91 0.68
CA PHE A 162 -1.57 -5.98 0.64
C PHE A 162 -1.59 -4.97 1.79
N HIS A 163 -2.55 -5.09 2.71
CA HIS A 163 -2.65 -4.25 3.91
C HIS A 163 -2.61 -2.75 3.59
N TRP A 164 -3.37 -2.30 2.59
CA TRP A 164 -3.37 -0.90 2.13
C TRP A 164 -3.75 0.14 3.19
N ARG A 165 -4.30 -0.28 4.33
CA ARG A 165 -4.59 0.59 5.48
C ARG A 165 -3.40 0.79 6.43
N GLU A 166 -2.30 0.07 6.22
CA GLU A 166 -1.09 0.23 7.01
C GLU A 166 -0.43 1.58 6.74
N VAL A 167 0.01 2.24 7.80
CA VAL A 167 0.59 3.59 7.73
C VAL A 167 1.88 3.55 6.93
N GLY A 168 1.98 4.41 5.92
CA GLY A 168 3.19 4.57 5.10
C GLY A 168 3.31 3.60 3.92
N HIS A 169 2.51 2.52 3.86
CA HIS A 169 2.53 1.57 2.73
C HIS A 169 2.16 2.25 1.42
N LEU A 170 0.99 2.90 1.35
CA LEU A 170 0.53 3.58 0.14
C LEU A 170 1.45 4.74 -0.28
N ALA A 171 2.10 5.42 0.68
CA ALA A 171 3.06 6.47 0.37
C ALA A 171 4.26 5.94 -0.45
N SER A 172 4.70 4.71 -0.20
CA SER A 172 5.79 4.07 -0.94
C SER A 172 5.43 3.78 -2.41
N LEU A 173 4.15 3.61 -2.73
CA LEU A 173 3.64 3.34 -4.07
C LEU A 173 3.48 4.61 -4.94
N GLY A 174 3.77 5.79 -4.39
CA GLY A 174 3.73 7.06 -5.11
C GLY A 174 2.36 7.36 -5.74
N GLN A 175 2.32 7.53 -7.06
CA GLN A 175 1.08 7.86 -7.78
C GLN A 175 0.01 6.76 -7.67
N ARG A 176 0.42 5.49 -7.63
CA ARG A 176 -0.49 4.34 -7.48
C ARG A 176 -1.14 4.35 -6.10
N GLY A 177 -0.36 4.62 -5.06
CA GLY A 177 -0.83 4.79 -3.70
C GLY A 177 -1.85 5.92 -3.56
N ARG A 178 -1.55 7.10 -4.14
CA ARG A 178 -2.50 8.24 -4.15
C ARG A 178 -3.84 7.90 -4.80
N TRP A 179 -3.82 7.08 -5.86
CA TRP A 179 -5.05 6.61 -6.50
C TRP A 179 -5.85 5.68 -5.56
N ILE A 180 -5.19 4.73 -4.89
CA ILE A 180 -5.83 3.86 -3.89
C ILE A 180 -6.44 4.70 -2.75
N GLU A 181 -5.69 5.66 -2.20
CA GLU A 181 -6.17 6.55 -1.14
C GLU A 181 -7.44 7.29 -1.57
N LEU A 182 -7.48 7.80 -2.80
CA LEU A 182 -8.66 8.45 -3.35
C LEU A 182 -9.85 7.50 -3.48
N VAL A 183 -9.63 6.27 -3.92
CA VAL A 183 -10.68 5.23 -3.99
C VAL A 183 -11.21 4.91 -2.60
N LEU A 184 -10.32 4.70 -1.62
CA LEU A 184 -10.69 4.39 -0.22
C LEU A 184 -11.49 5.54 0.40
N ALA A 185 -11.04 6.79 0.24
CA ALA A 185 -11.76 7.96 0.73
C ALA A 185 -13.15 8.08 0.09
N GLN A 186 -13.26 7.90 -1.22
CA GLN A 186 -14.56 7.91 -1.92
C GLN A 186 -15.46 6.75 -1.49
N ARG A 187 -14.90 5.57 -1.20
CA ARG A 187 -15.65 4.43 -0.65
C ARG A 187 -16.22 4.74 0.72
N GLU A 188 -15.46 5.39 1.60
CA GLU A 188 -15.94 5.78 2.93
C GLU A 188 -17.11 6.77 2.82
N GLU A 189 -16.97 7.80 1.99
CA GLU A 189 -18.06 8.74 1.69
C GLU A 189 -19.26 8.05 1.06
N TRP A 190 -19.03 7.10 0.15
CA TRP A 190 -20.07 6.27 -0.45
C TRP A 190 -20.82 5.49 0.62
N LEU A 191 -20.12 4.79 1.51
CA LEU A 191 -20.71 3.97 2.58
C LEU A 191 -21.55 4.79 3.58
N ALA A 192 -21.28 6.09 3.71
CA ALA A 192 -22.09 7.00 4.51
C ALA A 192 -23.47 7.32 3.90
N LEU A 193 -23.70 6.96 2.63
CA LEU A 193 -25.00 7.14 1.95
C LEU A 193 -26.00 6.02 2.34
N PRO A 194 -27.32 6.29 2.26
CA PRO A 194 -28.35 5.30 2.59
C PRO A 194 -28.20 4.00 1.80
N GLU A 195 -28.25 2.86 2.49
CA GLU A 195 -27.98 1.54 1.90
C GLU A 195 -28.87 1.21 0.70
N ASP A 196 -30.17 1.47 0.79
CA ASP A 196 -31.12 1.19 -0.30
C ASP A 196 -30.73 1.90 -1.60
N ARG A 197 -30.19 3.12 -1.49
CA ARG A 197 -29.73 3.89 -2.65
C ARG A 197 -28.44 3.33 -3.22
N ARG A 198 -27.48 3.01 -2.34
CA ARG A 198 -26.22 2.38 -2.77
C ARG A 198 -26.52 1.10 -3.54
N ARG A 199 -27.44 0.27 -3.03
CA ARG A 199 -27.87 -0.97 -3.70
C ARG A 199 -28.47 -0.69 -5.08
N ALA A 200 -29.39 0.27 -5.18
CA ALA A 200 -30.01 0.65 -6.45
C ALA A 200 -29.02 1.21 -7.48
N TRP A 201 -27.96 1.92 -7.04
CA TRP A 201 -26.91 2.40 -7.93
C TRP A 201 -25.96 1.29 -8.37
N ILE A 202 -25.57 0.38 -7.47
CA ILE A 202 -24.76 -0.79 -7.85
C ILE A 202 -25.50 -1.68 -8.85
N GLU A 203 -26.82 -1.85 -8.69
CA GLU A 203 -27.64 -2.56 -9.67
C GLU A 203 -27.66 -1.84 -11.03
N MET A 204 -27.82 -0.51 -11.02
CA MET A 204 -27.73 0.31 -12.23
C MET A 204 -26.36 0.16 -12.94
N PHE A 205 -25.26 0.16 -12.19
CA PHE A 205 -23.91 -0.02 -12.75
C PHE A 205 -23.77 -1.39 -13.43
N THR A 206 -24.23 -2.45 -12.74
CA THR A 206 -24.22 -3.82 -13.27
C THR A 206 -25.04 -3.94 -14.56
N GLN A 207 -26.23 -3.33 -14.60
CA GLN A 207 -27.09 -3.31 -15.79
C GLN A 207 -26.40 -2.55 -16.94
N ALA A 208 -25.81 -1.39 -16.66
CA ALA A 208 -25.13 -0.57 -17.68
C ALA A 208 -23.90 -1.25 -18.29
N GLU A 209 -23.09 -1.97 -17.51
CA GLU A 209 -21.97 -2.77 -18.02
C GLU A 209 -22.43 -3.95 -18.90
N SER A 210 -23.68 -4.39 -18.75
CA SER A 210 -24.25 -5.47 -19.56
C SER A 210 -24.89 -4.95 -20.86
N SER A 211 -25.70 -3.89 -20.77
CA SER A 211 -26.32 -3.24 -21.93
C SER A 211 -26.93 -1.89 -21.56
N LEU A 212 -26.88 -0.93 -22.48
CA LEU A 212 -27.50 0.39 -22.33
C LEU A 212 -28.88 0.45 -22.98
N ASP A 213 -29.92 0.15 -22.21
CA ASP A 213 -31.31 0.21 -22.68
C ASP A 213 -31.91 1.64 -22.58
N PRO A 214 -33.09 1.89 -23.18
CA PRO A 214 -33.75 3.21 -23.11
C PRO A 214 -34.21 3.63 -21.71
N SER A 215 -34.24 2.72 -20.73
CA SER A 215 -34.59 3.05 -19.34
C SER A 215 -33.36 3.59 -18.60
N LEU A 216 -32.19 2.97 -18.79
CA LEU A 216 -30.91 3.44 -18.30
C LEU A 216 -30.53 4.77 -18.94
N LEU A 217 -30.82 4.96 -20.22
CA LEU A 217 -30.51 6.22 -20.89
C LEU A 217 -31.05 7.46 -20.16
N ARG A 218 -32.27 7.37 -19.60
CA ARG A 218 -32.90 8.46 -18.84
C ARG A 218 -32.19 8.75 -17.52
N ARG A 219 -31.43 7.78 -17.01
CA ARG A 219 -30.65 7.86 -15.77
C ARG A 219 -29.23 8.40 -15.99
N TRP A 220 -28.84 8.74 -17.22
CA TRP A 220 -27.53 9.34 -17.49
C TRP A 220 -27.21 10.54 -16.59
N PRO A 221 -28.11 11.54 -16.35
CA PRO A 221 -27.76 12.67 -15.50
C PRO A 221 -27.52 12.28 -14.04
N GLU A 222 -28.11 11.17 -13.57
CA GLU A 222 -27.82 10.59 -12.26
C GLU A 222 -26.43 9.92 -12.26
N MET A 223 -26.11 9.13 -13.29
CA MET A 223 -24.79 8.52 -13.46
C MET A 223 -23.68 9.58 -13.55
N GLN A 224 -23.89 10.64 -14.32
CA GLN A 224 -22.95 11.74 -14.48
C GLN A 224 -22.59 12.36 -13.13
N ARG A 225 -23.59 12.65 -12.28
CA ARG A 225 -23.35 13.20 -10.94
C ARG A 225 -22.61 12.24 -10.01
N LEU A 226 -22.91 10.94 -10.10
CA LEU A 226 -22.18 9.91 -9.34
C LEU A 226 -20.72 9.87 -9.77
N ASN A 227 -20.44 9.93 -11.07
CA ASN A 227 -19.08 9.94 -11.61
C ASN A 227 -18.33 11.24 -11.29
N GLU A 228 -19.00 12.39 -11.30
CA GLU A 228 -18.41 13.67 -10.88
C GLU A 228 -18.05 13.66 -9.38
N ARG A 229 -18.88 13.02 -8.55
CA ARG A 229 -18.68 12.99 -7.09
C ARG A 229 -17.69 11.92 -6.64
N PHE A 230 -17.75 10.74 -7.25
CA PHE A 230 -16.99 9.55 -6.88
C PHE A 230 -16.26 8.93 -8.08
N PRO A 231 -15.43 9.68 -8.83
CA PRO A 231 -14.86 9.21 -10.09
C PRO A 231 -14.00 7.96 -9.94
N ALA A 232 -13.19 7.87 -8.89
CA ALA A 232 -12.28 6.75 -8.66
C ALA A 232 -13.04 5.51 -8.20
N TRP A 233 -13.99 5.66 -7.27
CA TRP A 233 -14.86 4.56 -6.83
C TRP A 233 -15.76 4.04 -7.95
N VAL A 234 -16.40 4.93 -8.72
CA VAL A 234 -17.25 4.56 -9.86
C VAL A 234 -16.46 3.82 -10.93
N SER A 235 -15.19 4.17 -11.17
CA SER A 235 -14.32 3.50 -12.14
C SER A 235 -14.09 2.01 -11.85
N LEU A 236 -14.24 1.58 -10.58
CA LEU A 236 -14.20 0.16 -10.21
C LEU A 236 -15.48 -0.60 -10.60
N HIS A 237 -16.57 0.11 -10.90
CA HIS A 237 -17.88 -0.49 -11.16
C HIS A 237 -18.33 -0.33 -12.61
N VAL A 238 -18.04 0.81 -13.23
CA VAL A 238 -18.43 1.13 -14.61
C VAL A 238 -17.19 1.48 -15.41
N SER A 239 -17.03 0.87 -16.57
CA SER A 239 -15.89 1.13 -17.44
C SER A 239 -15.97 2.51 -18.10
N ALA A 240 -14.82 3.07 -18.46
CA ALA A 240 -14.74 4.32 -19.21
C ALA A 240 -15.45 4.21 -20.56
N ASP A 241 -15.37 3.06 -21.23
CA ASP A 241 -16.05 2.78 -22.49
C ASP A 241 -17.58 2.81 -22.32
N THR A 242 -18.11 2.18 -21.26
CA THR A 242 -19.54 2.22 -20.93
C THR A 242 -20.01 3.65 -20.63
N LEU A 243 -19.24 4.41 -19.84
CA LEU A 243 -19.58 5.80 -19.53
C LEU A 243 -19.60 6.67 -20.80
N GLN A 244 -18.61 6.51 -21.68
CA GLN A 244 -18.52 7.23 -22.94
C GLN A 244 -19.67 6.85 -23.89
N ALA A 245 -20.01 5.56 -23.99
CA ALA A 245 -21.12 5.08 -24.79
C ALA A 245 -22.46 5.62 -24.27
N TRP A 246 -22.65 5.64 -22.96
CA TRP A 246 -23.86 6.16 -22.32
C TRP A 246 -24.01 7.66 -22.52
N GLN A 247 -22.90 8.43 -22.39
CA GLN A 247 -22.87 9.85 -22.72
C GLN A 247 -23.25 10.09 -24.17
N THR A 248 -22.59 9.39 -25.10
CA THR A 248 -22.81 9.54 -26.54
C THR A 248 -24.27 9.24 -26.91
N ALA A 249 -24.85 8.18 -26.34
CA ALA A 249 -26.25 7.82 -26.55
C ALA A 249 -27.22 8.89 -26.01
N PHE A 250 -26.86 9.55 -24.90
CA PHE A 250 -27.67 10.61 -24.30
C PHE A 250 -27.59 11.90 -25.12
N ASP A 251 -26.38 12.27 -25.55
CA ASP A 251 -26.14 13.48 -26.34
C ASP A 251 -26.78 13.39 -27.73
N ALA A 252 -26.95 12.17 -28.26
CA ALA A 252 -27.71 11.91 -29.49
C ALA A 252 -29.23 12.16 -29.34
N GLN A 253 -29.76 12.31 -28.12
CA GLN A 253 -31.18 12.61 -27.92
C GLN A 253 -31.51 14.06 -28.27
N PRO A 254 -32.75 14.37 -28.70
CA PRO A 254 -33.21 15.74 -28.85
C PRO A 254 -33.08 16.54 -27.54
N ALA A 255 -32.73 17.83 -27.65
CA ALA A 255 -32.52 18.70 -26.49
C ALA A 255 -33.71 18.72 -25.51
N SER A 256 -34.95 18.63 -26.02
CA SER A 256 -36.16 18.55 -25.19
C SER A 256 -36.22 17.29 -24.32
N MET A 257 -35.76 16.14 -24.84
CA MET A 257 -35.68 14.90 -24.06
C MET A 257 -34.54 14.96 -23.05
N GLN A 258 -33.38 15.51 -23.44
CA GLN A 258 -32.27 15.70 -22.50
C GLN A 258 -32.70 16.57 -21.30
N ASP A 259 -33.38 17.68 -21.56
CA ASP A 259 -33.88 18.57 -20.49
C ASP A 259 -34.92 17.87 -19.61
N THR A 260 -35.78 17.05 -20.21
CA THR A 260 -36.75 16.24 -19.45
C THR A 260 -36.03 15.28 -18.52
N TYR A 261 -35.03 14.55 -19.00
CA TYR A 261 -34.25 13.61 -18.19
C TYR A 261 -33.46 14.33 -17.08
N ARG A 262 -32.86 15.50 -17.37
CA ARG A 262 -32.17 16.32 -16.35
C ARG A 262 -33.11 16.78 -15.23
N ARG A 263 -34.37 17.09 -15.55
CA ARG A 263 -35.40 17.46 -14.56
C ARG A 263 -35.93 16.27 -13.75
N MET A 264 -35.97 15.09 -14.36
CA MET A 264 -36.36 13.84 -13.68
C MET A 264 -35.26 13.33 -12.72
N ALA A 265 -34.00 13.71 -12.96
CA ALA A 265 -32.89 13.27 -12.14
C ALA A 265 -33.02 13.73 -10.67
N PRO A 266 -32.75 12.86 -9.68
CA PRO A 266 -32.90 13.20 -8.27
C PRO A 266 -32.05 14.42 -7.88
N PRO A 267 -32.45 15.25 -6.91
CA PRO A 267 -31.72 16.46 -6.57
C PRO A 267 -30.29 16.15 -6.09
N ALA A 268 -29.38 17.10 -6.29
CA ALA A 268 -27.96 16.95 -5.95
C ALA A 268 -27.73 16.56 -4.47
N SER A 269 -28.61 16.99 -3.57
CA SER A 269 -28.57 16.65 -2.14
C SER A 269 -28.62 15.15 -1.84
N LEU A 270 -29.06 14.30 -2.78
CA LEU A 270 -29.11 12.85 -2.57
C LEU A 270 -27.75 12.17 -2.67
N TYR A 271 -26.76 12.81 -3.29
CA TYR A 271 -25.40 12.28 -3.50
C TYR A 271 -24.43 12.72 -2.40
N TRP A 272 -24.91 13.51 -1.42
CA TRP A 272 -24.11 13.96 -0.30
C TRP A 272 -24.50 13.18 0.96
N PRO A 273 -23.53 12.85 1.82
CA PRO A 273 -23.83 12.33 3.15
C PRO A 273 -24.76 13.31 3.85
N GLN A 274 -25.86 12.80 4.42
CA GLN A 274 -26.69 13.60 5.29
C GLN A 274 -25.82 13.93 6.51
N ARG A 275 -25.42 15.20 6.65
CA ARG A 275 -24.82 15.65 7.91
C ARG A 275 -25.80 15.26 9.01
N PRO A 276 -25.39 14.54 10.06
CA PRO A 276 -26.28 14.28 11.17
C PRO A 276 -26.84 15.64 11.60
N ALA A 277 -28.18 15.76 11.64
CA ALA A 277 -28.81 16.97 12.12
C ALA A 277 -28.14 17.32 13.44
N PRO A 278 -27.70 18.58 13.67
CA PRO A 278 -27.15 18.94 14.96
C PRO A 278 -28.18 18.52 15.98
N VAL A 279 -27.82 17.55 16.82
CA VAL A 279 -28.67 17.09 17.91
C VAL A 279 -29.00 18.37 18.65
N ARG A 280 -30.23 18.87 18.51
CA ARG A 280 -30.74 19.94 19.37
C ARG A 280 -30.70 19.34 20.75
N ARG A 281 -29.58 19.52 21.46
CA ARG A 281 -29.47 19.33 22.89
C ARG A 281 -30.52 20.27 23.45
N ARG A 282 -31.71 19.73 23.69
CA ARG A 282 -32.70 20.31 24.59
C ARG A 282 -31.97 20.42 25.92
N TRP A 283 -31.36 21.57 26.15
CA TRP A 283 -30.94 22.04 27.46
C TRP A 283 -32.19 22.02 28.33
N ARG A 284 -32.37 20.92 29.05
CA ARG A 284 -33.30 20.84 30.16
C ARG A 284 -32.55 21.43 31.34
N GLU A 285 -32.57 22.75 31.42
CA GLU A 285 -32.36 23.46 32.68
C GLU A 285 -33.47 23.02 33.64
N ARG A 286 -33.15 22.10 34.55
CA ARG A 286 -33.85 21.94 35.83
C ARG A 286 -32.94 21.18 36.79
N LEU A 287 -32.27 21.98 37.61
CA LEU A 287 -31.85 21.73 39.00
C LEU A 287 -31.49 20.29 39.38
N THR A 288 -30.20 20.02 39.50
CA THR A 288 -29.64 19.30 40.66
C THR A 288 -28.46 20.09 41.21
N MET A 289 -28.82 21.16 41.91
CA MET A 289 -27.97 22.02 42.71
C MET A 289 -27.58 21.28 44.01
N TRP A 290 -26.74 20.23 43.95
CA TRP A 290 -26.19 19.54 45.13
C TRP A 290 -25.05 18.56 44.74
N PRO A 291 -23.86 19.07 44.32
CA PRO A 291 -22.66 18.73 45.10
C PRO A 291 -21.52 19.78 45.07
N VAL A 292 -21.76 21.03 44.65
CA VAL A 292 -20.68 22.05 44.56
C VAL A 292 -20.25 22.59 45.95
N ALA A 293 -21.07 22.40 46.99
CA ALA A 293 -20.73 22.83 48.35
C ALA A 293 -19.69 21.94 49.06
N GLY A 294 -19.52 20.68 48.64
CA GLY A 294 -18.55 19.76 49.28
C GLY A 294 -17.10 19.99 48.85
N PHE A 295 -16.88 20.47 47.62
CA PHE A 295 -15.53 20.63 47.06
C PHE A 295 -14.79 21.85 47.66
N PHE A 296 -15.51 22.91 48.02
CA PHE A 296 -14.90 24.12 48.60
C PHE A 296 -14.48 23.96 50.07
N LEU A 297 -15.12 23.06 50.83
CA LEU A 297 -14.73 22.78 52.22
C LEU A 297 -13.49 21.88 52.33
N PHE A 298 -13.23 21.03 51.32
CA PHE A 298 -12.04 20.16 51.29
C PHE A 298 -10.75 20.91 50.89
N LEU A 299 -10.88 22.02 50.15
CA LEU A 299 -9.76 22.89 49.74
C LEU A 299 -9.25 23.81 50.88
N LEU A 300 -10.10 24.16 51.85
CA LEU A 300 -9.68 24.96 53.02
C LEU A 300 -9.10 24.11 54.16
N GLY A 301 -9.40 22.81 54.23
CA GLY A 301 -8.82 21.90 55.23
C GLY A 301 -7.42 21.38 54.88
N ASN A 302 -7.07 21.29 53.60
CA ASN A 302 -5.77 20.75 53.16
C ASN A 302 -4.68 21.81 53.01
N SER A 303 -5.01 23.11 52.97
CA SER A 303 -4.02 24.20 52.84
C SER A 303 -3.14 24.42 54.08
N ALA A 304 -3.50 23.85 55.24
CA ALA A 304 -2.66 23.87 56.44
C ALA A 304 -1.54 22.81 56.44
N HIS A 305 -1.61 21.78 55.57
CA HIS A 305 -0.61 20.71 55.53
C HIS A 305 0.51 20.96 54.51
N TYR A 306 0.28 21.82 53.51
CA TYR A 306 1.26 22.11 52.45
C TYR A 306 2.27 23.22 52.79
N LEU A 307 2.17 23.90 53.94
CA LEU A 307 3.14 24.91 54.36
C LEU A 307 4.41 24.36 55.04
N LEU A 308 4.56 23.04 55.15
CA LEU A 308 5.75 22.41 55.78
C LEU A 308 6.69 21.67 54.81
N ASN A 309 6.38 21.56 53.52
CA ASN A 309 7.26 20.89 52.54
C ASN A 309 7.41 21.73 51.27
N ALA A 310 7.97 22.94 51.44
CA ALA A 310 8.34 23.81 50.33
C ALA A 310 9.83 23.61 50.00
N GLU A 311 10.19 22.57 49.26
CA GLU A 311 11.40 22.58 48.44
C GLU A 311 11.18 21.83 47.11
N ARG A 312 11.44 22.57 46.02
CA ARG A 312 11.56 22.15 44.61
C ARG A 312 10.27 21.78 43.87
N ILE A 313 9.68 22.78 43.21
CA ILE A 313 9.03 22.56 41.91
C ILE A 313 9.56 23.63 40.94
N ALA A 314 10.39 23.18 40.01
CA ALA A 314 10.81 23.89 38.80
C ALA A 314 9.61 24.02 37.83
N PRO A 315 9.62 24.96 36.87
CA PRO A 315 8.46 25.23 36.03
C PRO A 315 8.16 24.03 35.11
N THR A 316 7.03 23.37 35.34
CA THR A 316 6.49 22.36 34.42
C THR A 316 6.02 23.06 33.15
N THR A 317 6.65 22.72 32.03
CA THR A 317 6.21 23.08 30.68
C THR A 317 4.87 22.40 30.40
N ALA A 318 3.80 23.19 30.39
CA ALA A 318 2.48 22.74 30.00
C ALA A 318 2.45 22.28 28.54
N TRP A 319 1.81 21.14 28.32
CA TRP A 319 1.67 20.42 27.06
C TRP A 319 0.72 21.16 26.11
N THR A 320 1.17 21.47 24.88
CA THR A 320 0.33 21.92 23.77
C THR A 320 0.34 20.91 22.63
N PRO A 321 -0.77 20.70 21.88
CA PRO A 321 -0.96 19.47 21.10
C PRO A 321 -0.16 19.35 19.79
N HIS A 322 0.53 20.40 19.33
CA HIS A 322 1.43 20.32 18.18
C HIS A 322 2.59 21.29 18.40
N ASP A 323 3.82 20.76 18.44
CA ASP A 323 5.03 21.59 18.44
C ASP A 323 5.18 22.16 17.01
N THR A 324 5.35 23.47 16.88
CA THR A 324 5.61 24.13 15.58
C THR A 324 6.97 23.70 15.01
N ALA A 325 7.19 23.86 13.71
CA ALA A 325 8.48 23.54 13.07
C ALA A 325 9.68 24.24 13.75
N GLU A 326 9.51 25.48 14.22
CA GLU A 326 10.54 26.23 14.94
C GLU A 326 10.84 25.62 16.33
N GLN A 327 9.80 25.16 17.03
CA GLN A 327 9.93 24.47 18.32
C GLN A 327 10.60 23.09 18.16
N CYS A 328 10.26 22.35 17.10
CA CYS A 328 10.92 21.10 16.76
C CYS A 328 12.41 21.31 16.43
N ALA A 329 12.75 22.33 15.64
CA ALA A 329 14.14 22.65 15.34
C ALA A 329 14.95 23.01 16.61
N ALA A 330 14.37 23.81 17.51
CA ALA A 330 14.99 24.14 18.80
C ALA A 330 15.17 22.92 19.71
N LEU A 331 14.21 21.99 19.70
CA LEU A 331 14.28 20.73 20.45
C LEU A 331 15.45 19.86 19.97
N TYR A 332 15.61 19.68 18.66
CA TYR A 332 16.73 18.90 18.12
C TYR A 332 18.09 19.55 18.38
N LEU A 333 18.20 20.87 18.24
CA LEU A 333 19.43 21.60 18.59
C LEU A 333 19.81 21.43 20.07
N ARG A 334 18.82 21.28 20.96
CA ARG A 334 19.05 20.96 22.37
C ARG A 334 19.52 19.52 22.54
N MET A 335 18.86 18.57 21.87
CA MET A 335 19.17 17.13 21.98
C MET A 335 20.52 16.73 21.35
N ASP A 336 21.04 17.51 20.42
CA ASP A 336 22.32 17.25 19.74
C ASP A 336 23.54 17.72 20.55
N ARG A 337 23.33 18.44 21.66
CA ARG A 337 24.43 18.82 22.56
C ARG A 337 24.98 17.60 23.30
N PRO A 338 26.31 17.50 23.51
CA PRO A 338 26.91 16.37 24.21
C PRO A 338 26.45 16.25 25.68
N ASP A 339 25.94 17.33 26.26
CA ASP A 339 25.39 17.42 27.61
C ASP A 339 23.85 17.52 27.64
N ALA A 340 23.16 17.20 26.53
CA ALA A 340 21.72 17.39 26.39
C ALA A 340 20.86 16.73 27.48
N PHE A 341 21.37 15.66 28.09
CA PHE A 341 20.70 14.89 29.16
C PHE A 341 21.40 15.01 30.52
N ALA A 342 22.43 15.85 30.63
CA ALA A 342 23.18 16.01 31.87
C ALA A 342 22.29 16.66 32.94
N GLY A 343 22.08 15.95 34.06
CA GLY A 343 21.30 16.44 35.20
C GLY A 343 19.78 16.34 35.05
N LEU A 344 19.28 15.69 34.00
CA LEU A 344 17.86 15.34 33.85
C LEU A 344 17.61 13.94 34.42
N ASP A 345 16.40 13.72 34.94
CA ASP A 345 15.97 12.38 35.35
C ASP A 345 15.46 11.54 34.16
N ASP A 346 15.24 10.24 34.39
CA ASP A 346 14.82 9.31 33.33
C ASP A 346 13.45 9.68 32.73
N GLU A 347 12.57 10.29 33.51
CA GLU A 347 11.24 10.71 33.06
C GLU A 347 11.35 11.92 32.12
N GLU A 348 12.19 12.90 32.47
CA GLU A 348 12.49 14.06 31.64
C GLU A 348 13.20 13.67 30.34
N ILE A 349 14.12 12.72 30.39
CA ILE A 349 14.80 12.17 29.21
C ILE A 349 13.80 11.46 28.29
N ALA A 350 12.90 10.65 28.87
CA ALA A 350 11.86 9.95 28.11
C ALA A 350 10.90 10.94 27.45
N ALA A 351 10.50 12.01 28.15
CA ALA A 351 9.62 13.05 27.62
C ALA A 351 10.26 13.82 26.45
N LEU A 352 11.55 14.17 26.55
CA LEU A 352 12.29 14.82 25.46
C LEU A 352 12.40 13.92 24.22
N LYS A 353 12.70 12.62 24.42
CA LYS A 353 12.78 11.65 23.32
C LYS A 353 11.42 11.42 22.66
N ALA A 354 10.34 11.35 23.44
CA ALA A 354 8.98 11.19 22.92
C ALA A 354 8.56 12.42 22.08
N ARG A 355 8.86 13.64 22.54
CA ARG A 355 8.63 14.85 21.74
C ARG A 355 9.45 14.86 20.45
N GLY A 356 10.71 14.44 20.51
CA GLY A 356 11.55 14.28 19.31
C GLY A 356 10.97 13.25 18.32
N ALA A 357 10.39 12.15 18.79
CA ALA A 357 9.75 11.17 17.92
C ALA A 357 8.50 11.72 17.22
N ASN A 358 7.70 12.54 17.93
CA ASN A 358 6.54 13.21 17.34
C ASN A 358 6.93 14.26 16.29
N CYS A 359 7.96 15.07 16.56
CA CYS A 359 8.48 16.03 15.56
C CYS A 359 8.99 15.32 14.29
N ALA A 360 9.55 14.11 14.41
CA ALA A 360 9.98 13.30 13.27
C ALA A 360 8.79 12.72 12.49
N SER A 361 7.76 12.23 13.18
CA SER A 361 6.58 11.64 12.52
C SER A 361 5.73 12.69 11.80
N GLU A 362 5.71 13.94 12.29
CA GLU A 362 5.05 15.07 11.62
C GLU A 362 5.87 15.66 10.46
N GLY A 363 7.07 15.12 10.16
CA GLY A 363 7.89 15.52 9.03
C GLY A 363 8.59 16.88 9.19
N HIS A 364 8.67 17.40 10.42
CA HIS A 364 9.27 18.70 10.71
C HIS A 364 10.80 18.67 10.83
N TRP A 365 11.43 17.49 10.79
CA TRP A 365 12.88 17.36 10.81
C TRP A 365 13.38 16.02 10.23
N HIS A 366 14.58 16.05 9.63
CA HIS A 366 15.31 14.86 9.17
C HIS A 366 16.72 14.86 9.79
N PRO A 367 17.18 13.75 10.38
CA PRO A 367 18.50 13.68 10.98
C PRO A 367 19.62 13.90 9.96
N PRO A 368 20.68 14.67 10.30
CA PRO A 368 21.84 14.78 9.43
C PRO A 368 22.49 13.40 9.27
N LYS A 369 22.85 13.08 8.02
CA LYS A 369 23.58 11.87 7.65
C LYS A 369 24.84 11.78 8.51
N ARG A 370 24.94 10.75 9.36
CA ARG A 370 26.17 10.48 10.12
C ARG A 370 27.26 10.05 9.14
N GLY A 371 28.18 10.96 8.82
CA GLY A 371 29.32 10.68 7.94
C GLY A 371 29.91 11.91 7.27
N SER A 372 30.36 12.89 8.06
CA SER A 372 31.35 13.87 7.63
C SER A 372 32.32 14.14 8.79
N ASN A 373 33.20 13.18 9.00
CA ASN A 373 34.60 13.36 9.39
C ASN A 373 35.36 12.05 9.15
#